data_AF-A0A3B8NFT1-F1
#
_entry.id   AF-A0A3B8NFT1-F1
#
_cell.length_a   1.000
_cell.length_b   1.000
_cell.length_c   1.000
_cell.angle_alpha   90.00
_cell.angle_beta   90.00
_cell.angle_gamma   90.00
#
_symmetry.space_group_name_H-M   'P 1'
#
loop_
_entity.id
_entity.type
_entity.pdbx_description
1 polymer ?
#
loop_
_entity_poly.entity_id
_entity_poly.type
_entity_poly.pdbx_seq_one_letter_code
_entity_poly.pdbx_strand_id
1 'polypeptide(L)'
;SDERQWTWMDEGLNTFLQFLAQAEWQQKWSSGRGKPKGITGYMASTIQRPIMTNSESIHQFGNNAYSKPATALNVLRETVLGRELFDFAFKEYSERWMYKRPEPADFFRTMEDASGVDLDWFWRGWFYTTNNVDLAMKSLRLYQIDTKDPDIEKPIKKEKREEEEAKDLIDLRNKPLPKLVDENRDLLDFYNKFDPLDVTQSDRREYNDFLKSLEPEELKLLSLRRKFYVIEIENIGGLVSPVILDITYANGKKGTMRIPAEIWKRNTRTVKKLVIAKKEITQIEIDPMLETADTDRNNNYWPPRPIESRFQLQKRKKGKNPMQKAKEEENRSKEQQNEKKKKSSEKDSS
;
A
#
# COMPACT_ATOMS: atom_id res chain seq x y z
N SER A 1 33.92 13.51 8.00
CA SER A 1 33.63 12.40 7.08
C SER A 1 34.56 12.49 5.88
N ASP A 2 34.72 11.40 5.13
CA ASP A 2 35.26 11.47 3.77
C ASP A 2 34.11 11.75 2.80
N GLU A 3 33.93 13.03 2.44
CA GLU A 3 32.85 13.46 1.55
C GLU A 3 33.00 12.94 0.12
N ARG A 4 34.22 12.62 -0.34
CA ARG A 4 34.43 12.11 -1.70
C ARG A 4 33.98 10.66 -1.83
N GLN A 5 34.09 9.89 -0.74
CA GLN A 5 33.62 8.52 -0.71
C GLN A 5 32.16 8.41 -0.26
N TRP A 6 31.73 9.22 0.70
CA TRP A 6 30.43 9.11 1.38
C TRP A 6 29.67 10.45 1.38
N THR A 7 29.43 11.05 0.21
CA THR A 7 28.80 12.38 0.10
C THR A 7 27.45 12.49 0.82
N TRP A 8 26.66 11.41 0.86
CA TRP A 8 25.37 11.41 1.54
C TRP A 8 25.45 11.73 3.05
N MET A 9 26.59 11.45 3.70
CA MET A 9 26.77 11.74 5.12
C MET A 9 26.69 13.25 5.39
N ASP A 10 27.14 14.08 4.46
CA ASP A 10 26.97 15.53 4.56
C ASP A 10 25.64 15.95 3.94
N GLU A 11 25.46 15.66 2.64
CA GLU A 11 24.34 16.20 1.87
C GLU A 11 22.98 15.60 2.26
N GLY A 12 22.95 14.32 2.59
CA GLY A 12 21.75 13.61 3.01
C GLY A 12 21.29 13.99 4.42
N LEU A 13 22.23 14.07 5.38
CA LEU A 13 21.95 14.52 6.75
C LEU A 13 21.51 15.99 6.75
N ASN A 14 22.20 16.86 6.00
CA ASN A 14 21.83 18.28 5.87
C ASN A 14 20.45 18.43 5.21
N THR A 15 20.15 17.66 4.17
CA THR A 15 18.82 17.68 3.53
C THR A 15 17.72 17.23 4.49
N PHE A 16 17.98 16.22 5.32
CA PHE A 16 17.04 15.76 6.35
C PHE A 16 16.79 16.84 7.43
N LEU A 17 17.84 17.44 7.99
CA LEU A 17 17.71 18.51 8.98
C LEU A 17 17.05 19.75 8.39
N GLN A 18 17.40 20.13 7.17
CA GLN A 18 16.75 21.22 6.43
C GLN A 18 15.25 20.95 6.26
N PHE A 19 14.88 19.71 5.93
CA PHE A 19 13.47 19.33 5.78
C PHE A 19 12.68 19.54 7.08
N LEU A 20 13.24 19.15 8.22
CA LEU A 20 12.62 19.34 9.54
C LEU A 20 12.52 20.83 9.90
N ALA A 21 13.63 21.57 9.76
CA ALA A 21 13.67 23.00 10.08
C ALA A 21 12.66 23.81 9.23
N GLN A 22 12.49 23.46 7.95
CA GLN A 22 11.48 24.06 7.08
C GLN A 22 10.04 23.77 7.54
N ALA A 23 9.79 22.56 8.03
CA ALA A 23 8.48 22.17 8.53
C ALA A 23 8.13 22.88 9.84
N GLU A 24 9.11 23.12 10.71
CA GLU A 24 8.95 23.91 11.94
C GLU A 24 8.78 25.40 11.66
N TRP A 25 9.45 25.93 10.63
CA TRP A 25 9.41 27.34 10.29
C TRP A 25 8.03 27.82 9.81
N GLN A 26 7.37 27.08 8.91
CA GLN A 26 6.03 27.47 8.43
C GLN A 26 5.19 26.29 7.91
N GLN A 27 3.86 26.36 8.15
CA GLN A 27 2.91 25.30 7.79
C GLN A 27 2.84 24.96 6.29
N LYS A 28 3.10 25.93 5.40
CA LYS A 28 2.97 25.77 3.94
C LYS A 28 4.31 25.77 3.20
N TRP A 29 5.40 25.40 3.86
CA TRP A 29 6.66 25.23 3.14
C TRP A 29 6.57 24.05 2.17
N SER A 30 6.79 24.30 0.87
CA SER A 30 6.93 23.25 -0.13
C SER A 30 8.26 22.55 0.06
N SER A 31 8.35 21.63 1.02
CA SER A 31 9.52 20.78 1.17
C SER A 31 9.63 19.86 -0.06
N GLY A 32 10.61 20.13 -0.93
CA GLY A 32 10.79 19.41 -2.19
C GLY A 32 11.44 18.04 -2.04
N ARG A 33 12.41 17.91 -1.12
CA ARG A 33 13.12 16.65 -0.80
C ARG A 33 12.71 16.15 0.58
N GLY A 34 12.77 14.83 0.79
CA GLY A 34 12.52 14.19 2.09
C GLY A 34 11.18 13.46 2.22
N LYS A 35 10.12 13.86 1.50
CA LYS A 35 8.84 13.12 1.53
C LYS A 35 8.94 11.81 0.75
N PRO A 36 8.43 10.66 1.25
CA PRO A 36 8.52 9.37 0.57
C PRO A 36 7.96 9.39 -0.86
N LYS A 37 6.79 10.02 -1.07
CA LYS A 37 6.20 10.18 -2.41
C LYS A 37 7.08 10.91 -3.43
N GLY A 38 8.06 11.68 -3.00
CA GLY A 38 8.92 12.48 -3.87
C GLY A 38 10.06 11.68 -4.50
N ILE A 39 10.44 10.53 -3.91
CA ILE A 39 11.58 9.73 -4.38
C ILE A 39 11.17 8.55 -5.28
N THR A 40 9.88 8.20 -5.30
CA THR A 40 9.37 6.98 -5.95
C THR A 40 9.82 6.86 -7.41
N GLY A 41 9.76 7.94 -8.18
CA GLY A 41 10.19 7.95 -9.58
C GLY A 41 11.69 7.68 -9.78
N TYR A 42 12.55 8.09 -8.84
CA TYR A 42 13.97 7.74 -8.86
C TYR A 42 14.21 6.30 -8.41
N MET A 43 13.49 5.84 -7.38
CA MET A 43 13.62 4.48 -6.87
C MET A 43 13.14 3.41 -7.86
N ALA A 44 12.13 3.72 -8.68
CA ALA A 44 11.69 2.87 -9.79
C ALA A 44 12.62 2.92 -11.01
N SER A 45 13.60 3.83 -11.05
CA SER A 45 14.41 4.07 -12.24
C SER A 45 15.59 3.10 -12.35
N THR A 46 15.92 2.72 -13.59
CA THR A 46 17.08 1.85 -13.89
C THR A 46 18.43 2.56 -13.73
N ILE A 47 18.42 3.90 -13.68
CA ILE A 47 19.61 4.74 -13.49
C ILE A 47 19.96 4.93 -12.00
N GLN A 48 19.18 4.34 -11.09
CA GLN A 48 19.48 4.35 -9.66
C GLN A 48 20.84 3.69 -9.37
N ARG A 49 21.52 4.22 -8.35
CA ARG A 49 22.69 3.61 -7.73
C ARG A 49 22.46 3.46 -6.22
N PRO A 50 23.12 2.50 -5.54
CA PRO A 50 23.14 2.47 -4.07
C PRO A 50 23.63 3.81 -3.50
N ILE A 51 23.16 4.20 -2.31
CA ILE A 51 23.59 5.44 -1.64
C ILE A 51 25.10 5.36 -1.31
N MET A 52 25.58 4.16 -1.02
CA MET A 52 26.99 3.87 -0.72
C MET A 52 27.89 3.83 -1.97
N THR A 53 27.43 4.32 -3.12
CA THR A 53 28.25 4.38 -4.34
C THR A 53 29.16 5.60 -4.28
N ASN A 54 30.41 5.45 -4.74
CA ASN A 54 31.33 6.58 -4.87
C ASN A 54 30.72 7.67 -5.79
N SER A 55 30.92 8.93 -5.40
CA SER A 55 30.30 10.11 -5.99
C SER A 55 30.57 10.31 -7.47
N GLU A 56 31.74 9.91 -7.96
CA GLU A 56 32.10 10.01 -9.38
C GLU A 56 31.32 9.02 -10.26
N SER A 57 30.77 7.97 -9.66
CA SER A 57 30.01 6.92 -10.36
C SER A 57 28.49 7.13 -10.33
N ILE A 58 28.01 8.26 -9.78
CA ILE A 58 26.59 8.55 -9.60
C ILE A 58 26.02 9.30 -10.81
N HIS A 59 25.06 8.69 -11.50
CA HIS A 59 24.35 9.32 -12.65
C HIS A 59 23.39 10.44 -12.25
N GLN A 60 22.65 10.25 -11.15
CA GLN A 60 21.65 11.21 -10.63
C GLN A 60 22.05 11.69 -9.25
N PHE A 61 23.08 12.54 -9.21
CA PHE A 61 23.71 13.02 -7.97
C PHE A 61 22.70 13.60 -6.97
N GLY A 62 21.83 14.50 -7.43
CA GLY A 62 20.83 15.16 -6.59
C GLY A 62 19.88 14.18 -5.88
N ASN A 63 19.46 13.10 -6.55
CA ASN A 63 18.57 12.13 -5.93
C ASN A 63 19.31 11.11 -5.06
N ASN A 64 20.51 10.70 -5.45
CA ASN A 64 21.30 9.73 -4.71
C ASN A 64 21.90 10.31 -3.41
N ALA A 65 22.53 11.49 -3.49
CA ALA A 65 23.24 12.08 -2.36
C ALA A 65 22.35 12.89 -1.41
N TYR A 66 21.24 13.46 -1.92
CA TYR A 66 20.35 14.34 -1.13
C TYR A 66 18.98 13.69 -0.89
N SER A 67 18.23 13.43 -1.96
CA SER A 67 16.80 13.10 -1.84
C SER A 67 16.55 11.73 -1.20
N LYS A 68 17.22 10.66 -1.67
CA LYS A 68 17.02 9.28 -1.19
C LYS A 68 17.46 9.09 0.27
N PRO A 69 18.64 9.58 0.71
CA PRO A 69 19.04 9.48 2.11
C PRO A 69 18.11 10.26 3.04
N ALA A 70 17.73 11.49 2.67
CA ALA A 70 16.79 12.28 3.47
C ALA A 70 15.41 11.62 3.57
N THR A 71 14.93 11.02 2.47
CA THR A 71 13.70 10.22 2.50
C THR A 71 13.84 8.99 3.38
N ALA A 72 14.94 8.24 3.28
CA ALA A 72 15.18 7.09 4.13
C ALA A 72 15.11 7.49 5.62
N LEU A 73 15.79 8.56 6.02
CA LEU A 73 15.77 9.03 7.41
C LEU A 73 14.38 9.49 7.87
N ASN A 74 13.59 10.12 7.00
CA ASN A 74 12.20 10.45 7.30
C ASN A 74 11.32 9.19 7.45
N VAL A 75 11.49 8.16 6.61
CA VAL A 75 10.78 6.88 6.77
C VAL A 75 11.18 6.21 8.09
N LEU A 76 12.48 6.21 8.41
CA LEU A 76 13.00 5.67 9.65
C LEU A 76 12.38 6.39 10.87
N ARG A 77 12.34 7.72 10.83
CA ARG A 77 11.80 8.56 11.90
C ARG A 77 10.27 8.47 12.04
N GLU A 78 9.53 8.55 10.95
CA GLU A 78 8.06 8.68 11.02
C GLU A 78 7.36 7.31 11.07
N THR A 79 7.95 6.27 10.49
CA THR A 79 7.25 5.01 10.24
C THR A 79 7.87 3.80 10.96
N VAL A 80 9.20 3.77 11.14
CA VAL A 80 9.90 2.61 11.71
C VAL A 80 10.15 2.77 13.21
N LEU A 81 10.92 3.79 13.61
CA LEU A 81 11.29 4.04 15.01
C LEU A 81 10.28 4.92 15.75
N GLY A 82 9.63 5.84 15.03
CA GLY A 82 8.91 6.93 15.66
C GLY A 82 9.84 8.08 16.06
N ARG A 83 9.25 9.26 16.24
CA ARG A 83 9.99 10.52 16.42
C ARG A 83 10.87 10.51 17.67
N GLU A 84 10.32 10.08 18.81
CA GLU A 84 11.00 10.14 20.10
C GLU A 84 12.29 9.29 20.11
N LEU A 85 12.18 8.03 19.70
CA LEU A 85 13.33 7.11 19.63
C LEU A 85 14.35 7.54 18.58
N PHE A 86 13.88 7.97 17.39
CA PHE A 86 14.78 8.46 16.36
C PHE A 86 15.54 9.70 16.82
N ASP A 87 14.84 10.69 17.38
CA ASP A 87 15.44 11.97 17.79
C ASP A 87 16.44 11.76 18.93
N PHE A 88 16.14 10.85 19.86
CA PHE A 88 17.08 10.40 20.90
C PHE A 88 18.35 9.79 20.28
N ALA A 89 18.20 8.79 19.40
CA ALA A 89 19.35 8.12 18.79
C ALA A 89 20.18 9.06 17.89
N PHE A 90 19.54 9.98 17.18
CA PHE A 90 20.21 10.97 16.35
C PHE A 90 20.99 12.00 17.18
N LYS A 91 20.44 12.40 18.34
CA LYS A 91 21.14 13.24 19.31
C LYS A 91 22.38 12.52 19.86
N GLU A 92 22.25 11.27 20.26
CA GLU A 92 23.38 10.45 20.75
C GLU A 92 24.51 10.34 19.71
N TYR A 93 24.16 10.13 18.43
CA TYR A 93 25.15 10.18 17.34
C TYR A 93 25.87 11.53 17.29
N SER A 94 25.12 12.63 17.38
CA SER A 94 25.68 13.97 17.33
C SER A 94 26.65 14.22 18.49
N GLU A 95 26.30 13.79 19.71
CA GLU A 95 27.14 13.94 20.91
C GLU A 95 28.39 13.04 20.87
N ARG A 96 28.26 11.78 20.44
CA ARG A 96 29.39 10.83 20.37
C ARG A 96 30.45 11.25 19.36
N TRP A 97 30.03 11.85 18.25
CA TRP A 97 30.87 12.13 17.09
C TRP A 97 31.19 13.60 16.88
N MET A 98 30.74 14.48 17.78
CA MET A 98 31.14 15.89 17.75
C MET A 98 32.67 16.02 17.77
N TYR A 99 33.20 16.89 16.91
CA TYR A 99 34.63 17.13 16.72
C TYR A 99 35.45 15.91 16.23
N LYS A 100 34.79 14.86 15.73
CA LYS A 100 35.43 13.65 15.15
C LYS A 100 35.12 13.52 13.65
N ARG A 101 35.61 12.45 13.02
CA ARG A 101 35.39 12.12 11.61
C ARG A 101 34.63 10.79 11.50
N PRO A 102 33.30 10.77 11.71
CA PRO A 102 32.51 9.54 11.60
C PRO A 102 32.47 9.02 10.16
N GLU A 103 32.39 7.71 10.03
CA GLU A 103 32.07 6.97 8.82
C GLU A 103 30.61 6.49 8.84
N PRO A 104 30.02 6.08 7.70
CA PRO A 104 28.68 5.52 7.64
C PRO A 104 28.36 4.45 8.69
N ALA A 105 29.31 3.56 8.96
CA ALA A 105 29.14 2.49 9.94
C ALA A 105 28.95 3.03 11.37
N ASP A 106 29.60 4.15 11.70
CA ASP A 106 29.48 4.79 13.02
C ASP A 106 28.08 5.37 13.22
N PHE A 107 27.50 5.95 12.17
CA PHE A 107 26.12 6.42 12.17
C PHE A 107 25.14 5.25 12.33
N PHE A 108 25.23 4.22 11.48
CA PHE A 108 24.34 3.06 11.53
C PHE A 108 24.35 2.37 12.90
N ARG A 109 25.56 2.09 13.43
CA ARG A 109 25.72 1.47 14.75
C ARG A 109 25.18 2.33 15.88
N THR A 110 25.40 3.65 15.83
CA THR A 110 24.88 4.54 16.89
C THR A 110 23.35 4.58 16.86
N MET A 111 22.74 4.62 15.68
CA MET A 111 21.29 4.60 15.55
C MET A 111 20.69 3.30 16.10
N GLU A 112 21.32 2.14 15.85
CA GLU A 112 20.88 0.84 16.39
C GLU A 112 21.10 0.72 17.89
N ASP A 113 22.31 1.04 18.36
CA ASP A 113 22.69 0.95 19.79
C ASP A 113 21.81 1.84 20.67
N ALA A 114 21.59 3.10 20.27
CA ALA A 114 20.79 4.03 21.06
C ALA A 114 19.26 3.77 20.96
N SER A 115 18.77 3.24 19.83
CA SER A 115 17.34 2.92 19.69
C SER A 115 16.97 1.55 20.25
N GLY A 116 17.93 0.62 20.36
CA GLY A 116 17.69 -0.77 20.74
C GLY A 116 16.92 -1.59 19.70
N VAL A 117 16.85 -1.10 18.46
CA VAL A 117 16.12 -1.74 17.35
C VAL A 117 17.11 -2.23 16.29
N ASP A 118 16.87 -3.44 15.79
CA ASP A 118 17.62 -4.01 14.66
C ASP A 118 17.21 -3.30 13.34
N LEU A 119 18.14 -2.56 12.75
CA LEU A 119 17.96 -1.78 11.53
C LEU A 119 18.80 -2.33 10.37
N ASP A 120 19.39 -3.52 10.49
CA ASP A 120 20.25 -4.12 9.45
C ASP A 120 19.52 -4.21 8.11
N TRP A 121 18.26 -4.65 8.15
CA TRP A 121 17.39 -4.75 6.98
C TRP A 121 17.14 -3.38 6.33
N PHE A 122 17.03 -2.34 7.15
CA PHE A 122 16.75 -0.98 6.72
C PHE A 122 17.98 -0.38 6.03
N TRP A 123 19.15 -0.45 6.69
CA TRP A 123 20.42 0.03 6.13
C TRP A 123 20.78 -0.72 4.85
N ARG A 124 20.71 -2.06 4.86
CA ARG A 124 20.97 -2.88 3.68
C ARG A 124 20.03 -2.50 2.53
N GLY A 125 18.73 -2.43 2.77
CA GLY A 125 17.73 -2.10 1.76
C GLY A 125 17.95 -0.71 1.16
N TRP A 126 17.98 0.33 2.00
CA TRP A 126 18.01 1.71 1.54
C TRP A 126 19.38 2.17 1.03
N PHE A 127 20.47 1.75 1.67
CA PHE A 127 21.80 2.33 1.44
C PHE A 127 22.68 1.48 0.53
N TYR A 128 22.57 0.15 0.61
CA TYR A 128 23.47 -0.76 -0.10
C TYR A 128 22.86 -1.40 -1.35
N THR A 129 21.54 -1.26 -1.59
CA THR A 129 20.89 -1.82 -2.78
C THR A 129 20.21 -0.76 -3.64
N THR A 130 19.81 -1.20 -4.83
CA THR A 130 18.92 -0.47 -5.74
C THR A 130 17.49 -1.01 -5.69
N ASN A 131 17.14 -1.75 -4.63
CA ASN A 131 15.77 -2.21 -4.45
C ASN A 131 14.86 -1.02 -4.14
N ASN A 132 13.58 -1.20 -4.41
CA ASN A 132 12.53 -0.23 -4.16
C ASN A 132 11.37 -0.83 -3.38
N VAL A 133 10.57 0.02 -2.75
CA VAL A 133 9.31 -0.43 -2.14
C VAL A 133 8.29 -0.55 -3.25
N ASP A 134 7.77 -1.75 -3.46
CA ASP A 134 6.65 -2.05 -4.35
C ASP A 134 5.96 -3.26 -3.75
N LEU A 135 4.91 -2.99 -2.97
CA LEU A 135 4.14 -3.99 -2.23
C LEU A 135 2.79 -4.22 -2.88
N ALA A 136 2.67 -5.34 -3.57
CA ALA A 136 1.45 -5.73 -4.24
C ALA A 136 0.48 -6.48 -3.32
N MET A 137 -0.79 -6.10 -3.43
CA MET A 137 -1.90 -6.85 -2.89
C MET A 137 -2.18 -8.07 -3.77
N LYS A 138 -1.67 -9.26 -3.37
CA LYS A 138 -1.72 -10.46 -4.20
C LYS A 138 -3.04 -11.21 -4.11
N SER A 139 -3.55 -11.48 -2.91
CA SER A 139 -4.88 -12.10 -2.76
C SER A 139 -5.50 -11.85 -1.38
N LEU A 140 -6.83 -11.94 -1.34
CA LEU A 140 -7.61 -11.99 -0.10
C LEU A 140 -8.42 -13.29 -0.10
N ARG A 141 -8.17 -14.16 0.89
CA ARG A 141 -8.94 -15.40 1.07
C ARG A 141 -9.82 -15.28 2.30
N LEU A 142 -11.12 -15.48 2.13
CA LEU A 142 -12.08 -15.56 3.23
C LEU A 142 -12.26 -17.03 3.63
N TYR A 143 -12.02 -17.31 4.90
CA TYR A 143 -12.38 -18.55 5.55
C TYR A 143 -13.49 -18.26 6.57
N GLN A 144 -14.51 -19.11 6.56
CA GLN A 144 -15.58 -19.12 7.56
C GLN A 144 -15.55 -20.46 8.28
N ILE A 145 -15.86 -20.46 9.57
CA ILE A 145 -16.04 -21.71 10.30
C ILE A 145 -17.30 -22.38 9.75
N ASP A 146 -17.15 -23.63 9.31
CA ASP A 146 -18.25 -24.52 8.95
C ASP A 146 -19.06 -24.79 10.22
N THR A 147 -20.34 -24.41 10.20
CA THR A 147 -21.21 -24.54 11.37
C THR A 147 -21.53 -26.00 11.70
N LYS A 148 -21.26 -26.93 10.77
CA LYS A 148 -21.66 -28.34 10.80
C LYS A 148 -23.17 -28.58 10.90
N ASP A 149 -23.95 -27.51 10.99
CA ASP A 149 -25.39 -27.57 11.04
C ASP A 149 -25.93 -27.86 9.63
N PRO A 150 -26.56 -29.03 9.40
CA PRO A 150 -27.07 -29.37 8.08
C PRO A 150 -28.17 -28.41 7.62
N ASP A 151 -28.93 -27.81 8.55
CA ASP A 151 -29.98 -26.83 8.23
C ASP A 151 -29.42 -25.49 7.74
N ILE A 152 -28.12 -25.22 7.97
CA ILE A 152 -27.41 -24.03 7.49
C ILE A 152 -26.52 -24.37 6.30
N GLU A 153 -25.68 -25.39 6.42
CA GLU A 153 -24.63 -25.70 5.44
C GLU A 153 -25.17 -26.30 4.14
N LYS A 154 -26.20 -27.17 4.22
CA LYS A 154 -26.75 -27.79 3.00
C LYS A 154 -27.47 -26.77 2.10
N PRO A 155 -28.31 -25.85 2.62
CA PRO A 155 -28.86 -24.76 1.82
C PRO A 155 -27.78 -23.86 1.20
N ILE A 156 -26.72 -23.50 1.94
CA ILE A 156 -25.60 -22.69 1.41
C ILE A 156 -24.90 -23.43 0.26
N LYS A 157 -24.68 -24.75 0.39
CA LYS A 157 -24.09 -25.56 -0.68
C LYS A 157 -25.01 -25.67 -1.89
N LYS A 158 -26.33 -25.76 -1.67
CA LYS A 158 -27.33 -25.83 -2.73
C LYS A 158 -27.39 -24.53 -3.53
N GLU A 159 -27.44 -23.39 -2.85
CA GLU A 159 -27.39 -22.06 -3.48
C GLU A 159 -26.09 -21.87 -4.29
N LYS A 160 -24.94 -22.29 -3.75
CA LYS A 160 -23.67 -22.27 -4.50
C LYS A 160 -23.69 -23.15 -5.74
N ARG A 161 -24.21 -24.39 -5.63
CA ARG A 161 -24.34 -25.31 -6.77
C ARG A 161 -25.21 -24.69 -7.85
N GLU A 162 -26.37 -24.15 -7.48
CA GLU A 162 -27.29 -23.47 -8.40
C GLU A 162 -26.65 -22.23 -9.05
N GLU A 163 -25.85 -21.46 -8.32
CA GLU A 163 -25.12 -20.31 -8.85
C GLU A 163 -24.01 -20.73 -9.86
N GLU A 164 -23.32 -21.85 -9.60
CA GLU A 164 -22.33 -22.42 -10.50
C GLU A 164 -22.98 -22.98 -11.77
N GLU A 165 -24.05 -23.78 -11.64
CA GLU A 165 -24.83 -24.32 -12.76
C GLU A 165 -25.45 -23.19 -13.60
N ALA A 166 -25.92 -22.10 -12.98
CA ALA A 166 -26.45 -20.94 -13.70
C ALA A 166 -25.39 -20.22 -14.56
N LYS A 167 -24.10 -20.39 -14.25
CA LYS A 167 -22.98 -19.86 -15.03
C LYS A 167 -22.42 -20.89 -16.02
N ASP A 168 -22.78 -22.16 -15.89
CA ASP A 168 -22.30 -23.21 -16.76
C ASP A 168 -22.93 -23.11 -18.16
N LEU A 169 -22.08 -23.03 -19.17
CA LEU A 169 -22.50 -22.84 -20.56
C LEU A 169 -23.27 -24.06 -21.10
N ILE A 170 -22.87 -25.27 -20.70
CA ILE A 170 -23.48 -26.51 -21.17
C ILE A 170 -24.89 -26.61 -20.59
N ASP A 171 -25.05 -26.38 -19.29
CA ASP A 171 -26.36 -26.40 -18.63
C ASP A 171 -27.29 -25.31 -19.18
N LEU A 172 -26.78 -24.09 -19.40
CA LEU A 172 -27.54 -23.02 -20.04
C LEU A 172 -28.03 -23.39 -21.44
N ARG A 173 -27.19 -24.05 -22.25
CA ARG A 173 -27.53 -24.48 -23.61
C ARG A 173 -28.43 -25.71 -23.64
N ASN A 174 -28.33 -26.57 -22.63
CA ASN A 174 -29.13 -27.79 -22.52
C ASN A 174 -30.50 -27.53 -21.89
N LYS A 175 -30.67 -26.42 -21.16
CA LYS A 175 -31.93 -26.02 -20.52
C LYS A 175 -33.16 -26.01 -21.44
N PRO A 176 -33.10 -25.54 -22.70
CA PRO A 176 -34.24 -25.57 -23.63
C PRO A 176 -34.41 -26.91 -24.38
N LEU A 177 -33.49 -27.88 -24.23
CA LEU A 177 -33.61 -29.16 -24.91
C LEU A 177 -34.80 -29.95 -24.34
N PRO A 178 -35.61 -30.59 -25.19
CA PRO A 178 -36.69 -31.44 -24.72
C PRO A 178 -36.11 -32.63 -23.94
N LYS A 179 -36.66 -32.91 -22.75
CA LYS A 179 -36.26 -34.09 -21.98
C LYS A 179 -37.26 -35.21 -22.22
N LEU A 180 -36.75 -36.41 -22.50
CA LEU A 180 -37.58 -37.61 -22.69
C LEU A 180 -38.46 -37.93 -21.48
N VAL A 181 -38.02 -37.56 -20.28
CA VAL A 181 -38.79 -37.71 -19.03
C VAL A 181 -40.02 -36.80 -18.97
N ASP A 182 -40.06 -35.72 -19.75
CA ASP A 182 -41.22 -34.82 -19.85
C ASP A 182 -42.31 -35.46 -20.73
N GLU A 183 -41.92 -36.26 -21.73
CA GLU A 183 -42.83 -36.98 -22.63
C GLU A 183 -43.28 -38.33 -22.03
N ASN A 184 -42.40 -39.04 -21.31
CA ASN A 184 -42.69 -40.32 -20.69
C ASN A 184 -42.35 -40.32 -19.18
N ARG A 185 -43.40 -40.26 -18.36
CA ARG A 185 -43.28 -40.22 -16.89
C ARG A 185 -42.79 -41.54 -16.28
N ASP A 186 -42.88 -42.66 -17.00
CA ASP A 186 -42.38 -43.96 -16.52
C ASP A 186 -40.85 -44.01 -16.46
N LEU A 187 -40.18 -43.06 -17.12
CA LEU A 187 -38.73 -42.89 -17.05
C LEU A 187 -38.28 -42.15 -15.79
N LEU A 188 -39.20 -41.63 -14.96
CA LEU A 188 -38.86 -40.98 -13.70
C LEU A 188 -38.47 -42.03 -12.66
N ASP A 189 -37.27 -41.91 -12.12
CA ASP A 189 -36.76 -42.74 -11.04
C ASP A 189 -36.58 -41.94 -9.74
N PHE A 190 -35.97 -42.58 -8.75
CA PHE A 190 -35.64 -41.97 -7.46
C PHE A 190 -34.72 -40.75 -7.62
N TYR A 191 -33.73 -40.80 -8.51
CA TYR A 191 -32.72 -39.76 -8.71
C TYR A 191 -33.28 -38.50 -9.37
N ASN A 192 -34.43 -38.57 -10.03
CA ASN A 192 -35.10 -37.37 -10.55
C ASN A 192 -35.65 -36.43 -9.46
N LYS A 193 -35.93 -36.94 -8.25
CA LYS A 193 -36.43 -36.14 -7.12
C LYS A 193 -35.45 -36.03 -5.96
N PHE A 194 -34.45 -36.91 -5.92
CA PHE A 194 -33.45 -36.92 -4.87
C PHE A 194 -32.42 -35.81 -5.07
N ASP A 195 -32.28 -34.94 -4.08
CA ASP A 195 -31.15 -34.02 -3.99
C ASP A 195 -30.22 -34.46 -2.84
N PRO A 196 -28.94 -34.78 -3.11
CA PRO A 196 -27.96 -35.07 -2.07
C PRO A 196 -27.83 -33.97 -1.00
N LEU A 197 -28.23 -32.74 -1.32
CA LEU A 197 -28.20 -31.58 -0.45
C LEU A 197 -29.52 -31.35 0.30
N ASP A 198 -30.50 -32.25 0.22
CA ASP A 198 -31.67 -32.15 1.09
C ASP A 198 -31.31 -32.52 2.53
N VAL A 199 -31.90 -31.79 3.49
CA VAL A 199 -31.68 -32.04 4.92
C VAL A 199 -32.51 -33.22 5.36
N THR A 200 -31.84 -34.26 5.84
CA THR A 200 -32.48 -35.48 6.35
C THR A 200 -32.51 -35.49 7.88
N GLN A 201 -33.35 -36.34 8.45
CA GLN A 201 -33.34 -36.58 9.90
C GLN A 201 -32.05 -37.25 10.38
N SER A 202 -31.33 -37.99 9.52
CA SER A 202 -30.02 -38.54 9.88
C SER A 202 -29.01 -37.43 10.13
N ASP A 203 -28.94 -36.45 9.21
CA ASP A 203 -27.99 -35.34 9.32
C ASP A 203 -28.18 -34.56 10.62
N ARG A 204 -29.45 -34.30 11.00
CA ARG A 204 -29.77 -33.61 12.26
C ARG A 204 -29.36 -34.41 13.50
N ARG A 205 -29.48 -35.75 13.45
CA ARG A 205 -29.02 -36.61 14.56
C ARG A 205 -27.51 -36.58 14.69
N GLU A 206 -26.80 -36.71 13.58
CA GLU A 206 -25.34 -36.64 13.53
C GLU A 206 -24.82 -35.29 14.05
N TYR A 207 -25.47 -34.18 13.67
CA TYR A 207 -25.14 -32.86 14.19
C TYR A 207 -25.37 -32.73 15.70
N ASN A 208 -26.48 -33.26 16.21
CA ASN A 208 -26.75 -33.26 17.65
C ASN A 208 -25.72 -34.08 18.44
N ASP A 209 -25.29 -35.21 17.89
CA ASP A 209 -24.27 -36.04 18.54
C ASP A 209 -22.88 -35.40 18.45
N PHE A 210 -22.58 -34.70 17.36
CA PHE A 210 -21.41 -33.83 17.25
C PHE A 210 -21.42 -32.74 18.32
N LEU A 211 -22.52 -32.02 18.51
CA LEU A 211 -22.62 -30.98 19.54
C LEU A 211 -22.40 -31.50 20.97
N LYS A 212 -22.86 -32.72 21.28
CA LYS A 212 -22.64 -33.36 22.59
C LYS A 212 -21.18 -33.77 22.82
N SER A 213 -20.41 -33.97 21.75
CA SER A 213 -19.02 -34.38 21.82
C SER A 213 -18.04 -33.21 22.07
N LEU A 214 -18.51 -31.97 21.94
CA LEU A 214 -17.68 -30.76 22.05
C LEU A 214 -17.57 -30.24 23.48
N GLU A 215 -16.40 -29.71 23.82
CA GLU A 215 -16.17 -29.02 25.08
C GLU A 215 -16.81 -27.60 25.10
N PRO A 216 -17.06 -27.00 26.28
CA PRO A 216 -17.68 -25.68 26.38
C PRO A 216 -16.94 -24.56 25.63
N GLU A 217 -15.60 -24.63 25.55
CA GLU A 217 -14.79 -23.66 24.80
C GLU A 217 -14.96 -23.82 23.28
N GLU A 218 -15.12 -25.05 22.79
CA GLU A 218 -15.30 -25.35 21.37
C GLU A 218 -16.68 -24.90 20.89
N LEU A 219 -17.72 -25.11 21.70
CA LEU A 219 -19.07 -24.56 21.47
C LEU A 219 -19.04 -23.03 21.38
N LYS A 220 -18.23 -22.37 22.23
CA LYS A 220 -18.04 -20.92 22.19
C LYS A 220 -17.34 -20.47 20.90
N LEU A 221 -16.37 -21.23 20.41
CA LEU A 221 -15.72 -20.96 19.13
C LEU A 221 -16.66 -21.16 17.93
N LEU A 222 -17.49 -22.21 17.95
CA LEU A 222 -18.49 -22.47 16.91
C LEU A 222 -19.56 -21.37 16.84
N SER A 223 -19.99 -20.86 18.00
CA SER A 223 -20.95 -19.74 18.08
C SER A 223 -20.38 -18.39 17.64
N LEU A 224 -19.05 -18.24 17.66
CA LEU A 224 -18.37 -17.04 17.17
C LEU A 224 -18.40 -17.02 15.63
N ARG A 225 -19.41 -16.36 15.05
CA ARG A 225 -19.52 -16.06 13.60
C ARG A 225 -18.46 -15.05 13.13
N ARG A 226 -17.18 -15.41 13.26
CA ARG A 226 -16.03 -14.63 12.81
C ARG A 226 -15.68 -15.02 11.37
N LYS A 227 -15.25 -14.01 10.62
CA LYS A 227 -14.69 -14.15 9.28
C LYS A 227 -13.17 -14.08 9.39
N PHE A 228 -12.48 -15.04 8.83
CA PHE A 228 -11.02 -15.16 8.86
C PHE A 228 -10.48 -14.79 7.49
N TYR A 229 -9.83 -13.64 7.40
CA TYR A 229 -9.25 -13.16 6.15
C TYR A 229 -7.76 -13.44 6.15
N VAL A 230 -7.27 -14.11 5.12
CA VAL A 230 -5.83 -14.25 4.86
C VAL A 230 -5.47 -13.29 3.75
N ILE A 231 -4.78 -12.22 4.13
CA ILE A 231 -4.24 -11.19 3.25
C ILE A 231 -2.85 -11.68 2.79
N GLU A 232 -2.67 -11.91 1.50
CA GLU A 232 -1.37 -12.30 0.92
C GLU A 232 -0.76 -11.10 0.20
N ILE A 233 0.43 -10.68 0.62
CA ILE A 233 1.14 -9.51 0.10
C ILE A 233 2.44 -9.98 -0.54
N GLU A 234 2.79 -9.39 -1.67
CA GLU A 234 4.00 -9.68 -2.43
C GLU A 234 4.91 -8.45 -2.45
N ASN A 235 6.21 -8.67 -2.22
CA ASN A 235 7.24 -7.66 -2.33
C ASN A 235 7.93 -7.80 -3.69
N ILE A 236 7.51 -6.96 -4.64
CA ILE A 236 8.00 -6.98 -6.02
C ILE A 236 9.31 -6.20 -6.12
N GLY A 237 9.41 -5.05 -5.46
CA GLY A 237 10.57 -4.16 -5.55
C GLY A 237 11.77 -4.63 -4.74
N GLY A 238 11.57 -5.62 -3.85
CA GLY A 238 12.61 -6.29 -3.09
C GLY A 238 13.15 -5.49 -1.91
N LEU A 239 12.72 -4.26 -1.68
CA LEU A 239 13.07 -3.51 -0.48
C LEU A 239 12.11 -3.93 0.65
N VAL A 240 12.67 -4.50 1.70
CA VAL A 240 11.90 -4.87 2.89
C VAL A 240 11.39 -3.59 3.55
N SER A 241 10.09 -3.52 3.83
CA SER A 241 9.46 -2.37 4.50
C SER A 241 8.36 -2.82 5.47
N PRO A 242 7.96 -1.97 6.43
CA PRO A 242 6.72 -2.17 7.16
C PRO A 242 5.54 -2.25 6.20
N VAL A 243 4.51 -3.00 6.60
CA VAL A 243 3.25 -3.12 5.86
C VAL A 243 2.17 -2.36 6.61
N ILE A 244 1.61 -1.34 5.98
CA ILE A 244 0.54 -0.49 6.54
C ILE A 244 -0.72 -0.74 5.74
N LEU A 245 -1.77 -1.23 6.40
CA LEU A 245 -3.03 -1.58 5.78
C LEU A 245 -4.14 -0.69 6.32
N ASP A 246 -4.89 -0.01 5.45
CA ASP A 246 -6.20 0.55 5.78
C ASP A 246 -7.28 -0.45 5.38
N ILE A 247 -8.08 -0.90 6.35
CA ILE A 247 -9.13 -1.89 6.15
C ILE A 247 -10.47 -1.20 6.34
N THR A 248 -11.28 -1.19 5.28
CA THR A 248 -12.67 -0.72 5.34
C THR A 248 -13.62 -1.91 5.44
N TYR A 249 -14.52 -1.85 6.41
CA TYR A 249 -15.53 -2.87 6.65
C TYR A 249 -16.87 -2.47 6.02
N ALA A 250 -17.76 -3.45 5.79
CA ALA A 250 -19.08 -3.23 5.19
C ALA A 250 -19.99 -2.25 5.95
N ASN A 251 -19.72 -1.99 7.23
CA ASN A 251 -20.45 -0.98 8.00
C ASN A 251 -19.86 0.45 7.85
N GLY A 252 -18.91 0.66 6.93
CA GLY A 252 -18.22 1.93 6.71
C GLY A 252 -17.12 2.23 7.74
N LYS A 253 -16.96 1.42 8.79
CA LYS A 253 -15.86 1.62 9.76
C LYS A 253 -14.53 1.34 9.08
N LYS A 254 -13.52 2.14 9.40
CA LYS A 254 -12.13 1.93 8.98
C LYS A 254 -11.25 1.52 10.15
N GLY A 255 -10.21 0.76 9.86
CA GLY A 255 -9.17 0.39 10.82
C GLY A 255 -7.82 0.28 10.15
N THR A 256 -6.84 0.97 10.72
CA THR A 256 -5.45 0.92 10.25
C THR A 256 -4.69 -0.17 11.02
N MET A 257 -3.97 -1.02 10.29
CA MET A 257 -3.08 -2.04 10.84
C MET A 257 -1.66 -1.76 10.40
N ARG A 258 -0.77 -1.52 11.36
CA ARG A 258 0.68 -1.40 11.11
C ARG A 258 1.36 -2.71 11.45
N ILE A 259 2.07 -3.26 10.49
CA ILE A 259 2.79 -4.52 10.60
C ILE A 259 4.28 -4.19 10.44
N PRO A 260 5.12 -4.49 11.43
CA PRO A 260 6.56 -4.28 11.36
C PRO A 260 7.24 -5.07 10.21
N ALA A 261 8.43 -4.63 9.81
CA ALA A 261 9.19 -5.23 8.70
C ALA A 261 9.62 -6.69 8.97
N GLU A 262 9.59 -7.12 10.22
CA GLU A 262 9.92 -8.47 10.68
C GLU A 262 8.99 -9.54 10.12
N ILE A 263 7.81 -9.16 9.59
CA ILE A 263 6.93 -10.08 8.86
C ILE A 263 7.65 -10.78 7.70
N TRP A 264 8.66 -10.14 7.12
CA TRP A 264 9.45 -10.65 5.99
C TRP A 264 10.57 -11.63 6.39
N LYS A 265 10.79 -11.88 7.69
CA LYS A 265 11.93 -12.69 8.20
C LYS A 265 11.99 -14.12 7.65
N ARG A 266 10.84 -14.75 7.39
CA ARG A 266 10.78 -16.12 6.85
C ARG A 266 10.79 -16.15 5.32
N ASN A 267 10.22 -15.13 4.69
CA ASN A 267 10.11 -15.03 3.25
C ASN A 267 10.02 -13.55 2.87
N THR A 268 11.02 -13.09 2.14
CA THR A 268 11.15 -11.69 1.73
C THR A 268 10.35 -11.34 0.48
N ARG A 269 9.82 -12.35 -0.23
CA ARG A 269 9.02 -12.17 -1.45
C ARG A 269 7.52 -12.15 -1.16
N THR A 270 7.03 -13.04 -0.32
CA THR A 270 5.58 -13.14 -0.04
C THR A 270 5.30 -13.39 1.43
N VAL A 271 4.29 -12.70 1.96
CA VAL A 271 3.83 -12.86 3.34
C VAL A 271 2.32 -13.01 3.40
N LYS A 272 1.85 -13.69 4.44
CA LYS A 272 0.42 -13.89 4.71
C LYS A 272 0.09 -13.35 6.09
N LYS A 273 -0.95 -12.52 6.17
CA LYS A 273 -1.46 -11.98 7.42
C LYS A 273 -2.90 -12.41 7.65
N LEU A 274 -3.14 -13.05 8.79
CA LEU A 274 -4.50 -13.37 9.25
C LEU A 274 -5.14 -12.14 9.91
N VAL A 275 -6.36 -11.82 9.48
CA VAL A 275 -7.22 -10.79 10.08
C VAL A 275 -8.56 -11.43 10.45
N ILE A 276 -8.93 -11.33 11.72
CA ILE A 276 -10.19 -11.89 12.23
C ILE A 276 -11.19 -10.74 12.40
N ALA A 277 -12.28 -10.77 11.64
CA ALA A 277 -13.28 -9.72 11.64
C ALA A 277 -14.68 -10.24 11.96
N LYS A 278 -15.51 -9.40 12.60
CA LYS A 278 -16.96 -9.68 12.77
C LYS A 278 -17.76 -9.34 11.52
N LYS A 279 -17.29 -8.36 10.77
CA LYS A 279 -17.95 -7.82 9.58
C LYS A 279 -17.09 -8.07 8.36
N GLU A 280 -17.73 -7.95 7.21
CA GLU A 280 -17.05 -8.15 5.93
C GLU A 280 -16.06 -7.04 5.64
N ILE A 281 -14.92 -7.40 5.05
CA ILE A 281 -13.95 -6.42 4.53
C ILE A 281 -14.35 -6.11 3.09
N THR A 282 -14.56 -4.84 2.79
CA THR A 282 -14.95 -4.37 1.45
C THR A 282 -13.80 -3.74 0.69
N GLN A 283 -12.83 -3.16 1.40
CA GLN A 283 -11.66 -2.56 0.78
C GLN A 283 -10.42 -2.70 1.68
N ILE A 284 -9.28 -2.94 1.04
CA ILE A 284 -7.95 -2.87 1.65
C ILE A 284 -7.08 -1.96 0.78
N GLU A 285 -6.37 -1.03 1.42
CA GLU A 285 -5.35 -0.17 0.79
C GLU A 285 -4.01 -0.34 1.50
N ILE A 286 -2.96 -0.64 0.75
CA ILE A 286 -1.58 -0.66 1.21
C ILE A 286 -0.99 0.76 1.15
N ASP A 287 -0.34 1.18 2.22
CA ASP A 287 0.29 2.49 2.38
C ASP A 287 -0.63 3.68 2.00
N PRO A 288 -1.76 3.86 2.72
CA PRO A 288 -2.74 4.91 2.43
C PRO A 288 -2.18 6.33 2.61
N MET A 289 -1.18 6.49 3.48
CA MET A 289 -0.61 7.79 3.86
C MET A 289 0.72 8.10 3.15
N LEU A 290 1.17 7.25 2.23
CA LEU A 290 2.39 7.43 1.44
C LEU A 290 3.66 7.50 2.30
N GLU A 291 3.74 6.61 3.27
CA GLU A 291 4.76 6.55 4.30
C GLU A 291 6.02 5.80 3.85
N THR A 292 5.89 4.79 2.99
CA THR A 292 6.99 3.85 2.72
C THR A 292 7.74 4.13 1.41
N ALA A 293 7.28 5.09 0.61
CA ALA A 293 7.74 5.35 -0.76
C ALA A 293 7.46 4.19 -1.73
N ASP A 294 6.26 3.60 -1.65
CA ASP A 294 5.81 2.63 -2.64
C ASP A 294 5.82 3.23 -4.05
N THR A 295 6.50 2.55 -4.97
CA THR A 295 6.73 3.01 -6.34
C THR A 295 5.61 2.68 -7.31
N ASP A 296 4.77 1.66 -7.01
CA ASP A 296 3.66 1.28 -7.87
C ASP A 296 2.37 1.12 -7.06
N ARG A 297 1.64 2.21 -6.92
CA ARG A 297 0.37 2.18 -6.20
C ARG A 297 -0.76 1.45 -6.93
N ASN A 298 -0.60 1.08 -8.21
CA ASN A 298 -1.69 0.41 -8.95
C ASN A 298 -2.06 -0.93 -8.32
N ASN A 299 -1.10 -1.59 -7.68
CA ASN A 299 -1.25 -2.91 -7.09
C ASN A 299 -1.56 -2.86 -5.57
N ASN A 300 -1.75 -1.68 -4.97
CA ASN A 300 -1.95 -1.51 -3.52
C ASN A 300 -3.38 -1.78 -3.05
N TYR A 301 -4.29 -2.15 -3.96
CA TYR A 301 -5.74 -2.14 -3.71
C TYR A 301 -6.36 -3.51 -3.81
N TRP A 302 -7.20 -3.84 -2.83
CA TRP A 302 -8.21 -4.88 -2.97
C TRP A 302 -9.61 -4.28 -2.71
N PRO A 303 -10.58 -4.46 -3.62
CA PRO A 303 -10.41 -5.02 -4.97
C PRO A 303 -9.51 -4.12 -5.86
N PRO A 304 -8.90 -4.68 -6.91
CA PRO A 304 -8.13 -3.89 -7.87
C PRO A 304 -8.98 -2.77 -8.47
N ARG A 305 -8.39 -1.59 -8.65
CA ARG A 305 -9.08 -0.40 -9.18
C ARG A 305 -8.32 0.20 -10.36
N PRO A 306 -9.01 0.67 -11.41
CA PRO A 306 -8.35 1.40 -12.49
C PRO A 306 -7.88 2.78 -11.99
N ILE A 307 -6.67 3.18 -12.36
CA ILE A 307 -6.18 4.54 -12.09
C ILE A 307 -6.50 5.43 -13.29
N GLU A 308 -7.17 6.55 -13.04
CA GLU A 308 -7.45 7.55 -14.05
C GLU A 308 -6.16 8.26 -14.50
N SER A 309 -5.61 7.84 -15.64
CA SER A 309 -4.53 8.55 -16.34
C SER A 309 -5.12 9.49 -17.38
N ARG A 310 -4.86 10.80 -17.27
CA ARG A 310 -5.20 11.79 -18.31
C ARG A 310 -3.99 12.03 -19.19
N PHE A 311 -4.05 11.60 -20.46
CA PHE A 311 -3.01 11.93 -21.43
C PHE A 311 -3.22 13.34 -21.98
N GLN A 312 -2.21 14.20 -21.83
CA GLN A 312 -2.18 15.51 -22.48
C GLN A 312 -1.43 15.42 -23.81
N LEU A 313 -2.09 15.79 -24.91
CA LEU A 313 -1.43 16.06 -26.19
C LEU A 313 -0.59 17.34 -26.06
N GLN A 314 0.71 17.22 -25.80
CA GLN A 314 1.62 18.38 -25.75
C GLN A 314 2.63 18.38 -26.89
N LYS A 315 2.65 19.46 -27.68
CA LYS A 315 3.86 19.93 -28.38
C LYS A 315 4.73 20.66 -27.36
N ARG A 316 5.95 20.17 -27.11
CA ARG A 316 6.91 20.76 -26.14
C ARG A 316 7.07 22.27 -26.38
N LYS A 317 6.65 23.09 -25.42
CA LYS A 317 7.10 24.49 -25.26
C LYS A 317 7.79 24.60 -23.90
N LYS A 318 8.92 25.32 -23.84
CA LYS A 318 9.59 25.65 -22.56
C LYS A 318 8.58 26.35 -21.64
N GLY A 319 8.31 25.75 -20.48
CA GLY A 319 7.39 26.31 -19.49
C GLY A 319 8.02 27.49 -18.76
N LYS A 320 7.34 28.64 -18.74
CA LYS A 320 7.68 29.78 -17.87
C LYS A 320 7.23 29.50 -16.43
N ASN A 321 7.95 29.99 -15.43
CA ASN A 321 7.57 29.80 -14.02
C ASN A 321 6.32 30.64 -13.66
N PRO A 322 5.58 30.31 -12.57
CA PRO A 322 4.33 31.00 -12.22
C PRO A 322 4.49 32.50 -12.01
N MET A 323 5.63 32.95 -11.48
CA MET A 323 5.93 34.37 -11.28
C MET A 323 6.09 35.12 -12.61
N GLN A 324 6.79 34.53 -13.59
CA GLN A 324 6.90 35.08 -14.94
C GLN A 324 5.53 35.10 -15.64
N LYS A 325 4.72 34.06 -15.47
CA LYS A 325 3.35 34.02 -16.03
C LYS A 325 2.46 35.09 -15.39
N ALA A 326 2.47 35.22 -14.08
CA ALA A 326 1.71 36.24 -13.37
C ALA A 326 2.15 37.65 -13.77
N LYS A 327 3.45 37.89 -13.88
CA LYS A 327 4.00 39.19 -14.32
C LYS A 327 3.65 39.50 -15.78
N GLU A 328 3.64 38.49 -16.66
CA GLU A 328 3.18 38.65 -18.04
C GLU A 328 1.68 38.89 -18.14
N GLU A 329 0.88 38.22 -17.31
CA GLU A 329 -0.56 38.47 -17.23
C GLU A 329 -0.87 39.86 -16.67
N GLU A 330 -0.16 40.32 -15.65
CA GLU A 330 -0.24 41.69 -15.13
C GLU A 330 0.15 42.73 -16.19
N ASN A 331 1.23 42.49 -16.93
CA ASN A 331 1.65 43.39 -17.99
C ASN A 331 0.62 43.42 -19.14
N ARG A 332 0.10 42.26 -19.55
CA ARG A 332 -0.97 42.17 -20.56
C ARG A 332 -2.25 42.86 -20.13
N SER A 333 -2.64 42.71 -18.86
CA SER A 333 -3.85 43.37 -18.35
C SER A 333 -3.67 44.89 -18.22
N LYS A 334 -2.47 45.37 -17.90
CA LYS A 334 -2.12 46.81 -17.95
C LYS A 334 -2.14 47.37 -19.38
N GLU A 335 -1.59 46.64 -20.35
CA GLU A 335 -1.62 47.02 -21.77
C GLU A 335 -3.07 47.10 -22.29
N GLN A 336 -3.90 46.10 -21.98
CA GLN A 336 -5.32 46.10 -22.37
C GLN A 336 -6.13 47.23 -21.72
N GLN A 337 -5.82 47.63 -20.48
CA GLN A 337 -6.45 48.78 -19.83
C GLN A 337 -6.04 50.11 -20.49
N ASN A 338 -4.78 50.25 -20.90
CA ASN A 338 -4.29 51.44 -21.60
C ASN A 338 -4.87 51.56 -23.02
N GLU A 339 -5.02 50.46 -23.74
CA GLU A 339 -5.71 50.46 -25.04
C GLU A 339 -7.21 50.81 -24.92
N LYS A 340 -7.89 50.33 -23.88
CA LYS A 340 -9.29 50.71 -23.60
C LYS A 340 -9.43 52.20 -23.30
N LYS A 341 -8.50 52.79 -22.54
CA LYS A 341 -8.47 54.23 -22.24
C LYS A 341 -8.22 55.09 -23.48
N LYS A 342 -7.35 54.65 -24.40
CA LYS A 342 -7.12 55.33 -25.68
C LYS A 342 -8.35 55.29 -26.59
N LYS A 343 -9.04 54.15 -26.65
CA LYS A 343 -10.28 54.00 -27.44
C LYS A 343 -11.47 54.77 -26.86
N SER A 344 -11.53 55.01 -25.55
CA SER A 344 -12.55 55.89 -24.97
C SER A 344 -12.26 57.38 -25.23
N SER A 345 -11.00 57.81 -25.17
CA SER A 345 -10.63 59.21 -25.48
C SER A 345 -10.83 59.58 -26.95
N GLU A 346 -10.70 58.63 -27.88
CA GLU A 346 -11.02 58.84 -29.30
C GLU A 346 -12.53 58.89 -29.59
N LYS A 347 -13.37 58.30 -28.73
CA LYS A 347 -14.85 58.37 -28.85
C LYS A 347 -15.44 59.65 -28.28
N ASP A 348 -14.82 60.24 -27.26
CA ASP A 348 -15.27 61.51 -26.67
C ASP A 348 -14.79 62.75 -27.46
N SER A 349 -13.99 62.54 -28.51
CA SER A 349 -13.45 63.59 -29.39
C SER A 349 -14.01 63.56 -30.83
N SER A 350 -15.07 62.76 -31.06
CA SER A 350 -15.84 62.73 -32.32
C SER A 350 -17.22 63.35 -32.17
#